data_AF-A0A7X4WDB6-F1
#
_entry.id   AF-A0A7X4WDB6-F1
#
_cell.length_a   1.000
_cell.length_b   1.000
_cell.length_c   1.000
_cell.angle_alpha   90.00
_cell.angle_beta   90.00
_cell.angle_gamma   90.00
#
_symmetry.space_group_name_H-M   'P 1'
#
loop_
_entity.id
_entity.type
_entity.pdbx_description
1 polymer ?
#
loop_
_entity_poly.entity_id
_entity_poly.type
_entity_poly.pdbx_seq_one_letter_code
_entity_poly.pdbx_strand_id
1 'polypeptide(L)'
;MNKTMTQTMKATVAMVLAVPMLLGSASALAEGGKSHGKGHYGDCGGHRAERGIMQSLELTDAQKEQMRSLRESNKAEMRENMAQGREAMKANRDKMQDLLLADNFDENAVRELAKQMSEQQIERRVSMMKKRHDMLNILTPEQKAQYKTLKAEKQAECMAKWQEKHSE
;
A
#
# COMPACT_ATOMS: atom_id res chain seq x y z
N MET A 1 46.27 -67.29 -20.01
CA MET A 1 47.50 -66.64 -19.48
C MET A 1 47.12 -65.30 -18.91
N ASN A 2 47.16 -65.20 -17.58
CA ASN A 2 46.89 -63.97 -16.83
C ASN A 2 48.08 -63.02 -16.94
N LYS A 3 47.80 -61.72 -17.15
CA LYS A 3 48.62 -60.63 -16.61
C LYS A 3 47.73 -59.43 -16.30
N THR A 4 47.60 -59.19 -15.01
CA THR A 4 47.29 -57.95 -14.31
C THR A 4 48.01 -56.73 -14.88
N MET A 5 47.43 -55.52 -14.83
CA MET A 5 47.89 -54.42 -13.95
C MET A 5 47.06 -53.13 -14.13
N THR A 6 46.66 -52.60 -12.98
CA THR A 6 46.14 -51.28 -12.60
C THR A 6 46.60 -50.06 -13.41
N GLN A 7 45.70 -49.11 -13.66
CA GLN A 7 45.94 -47.70 -13.34
C GLN A 7 44.64 -46.86 -13.34
N THR A 8 44.37 -46.25 -12.18
CA THR A 8 43.37 -45.21 -11.95
C THR A 8 43.89 -43.86 -12.44
N MET A 9 43.14 -43.12 -13.25
CA MET A 9 43.34 -41.68 -13.41
C MET A 9 42.02 -40.94 -13.25
N LYS A 10 41.94 -40.16 -12.16
CA LYS A 10 40.93 -39.15 -11.87
C LYS A 10 41.15 -37.99 -12.84
N ALA A 11 40.19 -37.70 -13.70
CA ALA A 11 40.18 -36.48 -14.50
C ALA A 11 39.37 -35.41 -13.76
N THR A 12 40.08 -34.53 -13.08
CA THR A 12 39.57 -33.27 -12.51
C THR A 12 39.20 -32.31 -13.63
N VAL A 13 37.91 -32.01 -13.79
CA VAL A 13 37.45 -30.90 -14.64
C VAL A 13 37.26 -29.68 -13.74
N ALA A 14 38.21 -28.75 -13.82
CA ALA A 14 38.08 -27.41 -13.26
C ALA A 14 37.28 -26.55 -14.26
N MET A 15 36.04 -26.22 -13.94
CA MET A 15 35.22 -25.29 -14.71
C MET A 15 35.23 -23.93 -14.00
N VAL A 16 36.08 -23.03 -14.48
CA VAL A 16 36.12 -21.62 -14.05
C VAL A 16 34.88 -20.92 -14.58
N LEU A 17 33.90 -20.67 -13.70
CA LEU A 17 32.79 -19.77 -13.99
C LEU A 17 33.19 -18.35 -13.56
N ALA A 18 33.43 -17.51 -14.57
CA ALA A 18 33.61 -16.08 -14.39
C ALA A 18 32.32 -15.45 -13.85
N VAL A 19 32.39 -14.85 -12.65
CA VAL A 19 31.33 -14.01 -12.11
C VAL A 19 31.80 -12.56 -12.15
N PRO A 20 31.14 -11.71 -12.95
CA PRO A 20 31.06 -10.32 -12.58
C PRO A 20 29.60 -9.84 -12.65
N MET A 21 29.10 -9.26 -11.56
CA MET A 21 28.80 -7.82 -11.53
C MET A 21 28.19 -7.44 -10.19
N LEU A 22 28.95 -6.60 -9.47
CA LEU A 22 28.51 -5.82 -8.33
C LEU A 22 27.65 -4.64 -8.84
N LEU A 23 26.40 -4.57 -8.41
CA LEU A 23 25.64 -3.32 -8.35
C LEU A 23 24.91 -3.27 -7.01
N GLY A 24 25.65 -2.84 -5.99
CA GLY A 24 25.10 -2.45 -4.69
C GLY A 24 25.04 -0.93 -4.59
N SER A 25 23.87 -0.36 -4.80
CA SER A 25 23.55 1.01 -4.39
C SER A 25 22.12 1.05 -3.86
N ALA A 26 21.93 0.52 -2.64
CA ALA A 26 20.77 0.81 -1.82
C ALA A 26 21.08 2.06 -0.99
N SER A 27 20.46 3.20 -1.31
CA SER A 27 20.02 4.25 -0.37
C SER A 27 19.41 5.43 -1.13
N ALA A 28 18.08 5.45 -1.23
CA ALA A 28 17.29 6.67 -1.40
C ALA A 28 15.89 6.44 -0.82
N LEU A 29 15.84 6.25 0.51
CA LEU A 29 14.62 6.35 1.30
C LEU A 29 14.70 7.63 2.12
N ALA A 30 14.29 8.74 1.53
CA ALA A 30 13.70 9.89 2.22
C ALA A 30 13.54 11.04 1.22
N GLU A 31 12.36 11.18 0.62
CA GLU A 31 11.88 12.50 0.23
C GLU A 31 10.37 12.50 0.45
N GLY A 32 9.99 13.05 1.61
CA GLY A 32 8.61 13.30 1.97
C GLY A 32 8.11 14.53 1.21
N GLY A 33 7.54 14.31 0.02
CA GLY A 33 6.87 15.36 -0.76
C GLY A 33 5.41 15.01 -1.03
N LYS A 34 4.49 15.49 -0.18
CA LYS A 34 3.05 15.42 -0.43
C LYS A 34 2.67 16.35 -1.58
N SER A 35 2.47 15.81 -2.78
CA SER A 35 1.70 16.50 -3.81
C SER A 35 0.25 16.06 -3.72
N HIS A 36 -0.63 16.97 -3.28
CA HIS A 36 -2.09 16.86 -3.38
C HIS A 36 -2.55 17.09 -4.83
N GLY A 37 -1.99 16.32 -5.77
CA GLY A 37 -2.50 16.20 -7.13
C GLY A 37 -3.39 14.96 -7.23
N LYS A 38 -4.47 15.05 -7.99
CA LYS A 38 -5.07 13.86 -8.63
C LYS A 38 -4.07 13.27 -9.65
N GLY A 39 -2.91 12.83 -9.16
CA GLY A 39 -1.92 12.10 -9.91
C GLY A 39 -2.31 10.64 -9.92
N HIS A 40 -2.26 10.03 -11.10
CA HIS A 40 -2.69 8.66 -11.37
C HIS A 40 -1.97 7.56 -10.55
N TYR A 41 -1.01 7.92 -9.67
CA TYR A 41 -0.46 7.05 -8.64
C TYR A 41 -1.47 6.63 -7.55
N GLY A 42 -2.56 7.40 -7.36
CA GLY A 42 -3.59 7.09 -6.37
C GLY A 42 -4.46 5.87 -6.70
N ASP A 43 -4.37 5.35 -7.93
CA ASP A 43 -5.19 4.22 -8.39
C ASP A 43 -4.52 2.86 -8.13
N CYS A 44 -3.18 2.81 -8.07
CA CYS A 44 -2.40 1.56 -7.95
C CYS A 44 -2.58 0.80 -6.62
N GLY A 45 -3.18 1.42 -5.61
CA GLY A 45 -3.46 0.82 -4.29
C GLY A 45 -4.69 1.40 -3.61
N GLY A 46 -5.52 2.11 -4.37
CA GLY A 46 -6.73 2.75 -3.87
C GLY A 46 -7.86 1.74 -3.62
N HIS A 47 -8.96 2.24 -3.06
CA HIS A 47 -10.16 1.44 -2.80
C HIS A 47 -10.73 0.73 -4.04
N ARG A 48 -10.51 1.27 -5.24
CA ARG A 48 -10.93 0.65 -6.50
C ARG A 48 -10.13 -0.60 -6.83
N ALA A 49 -8.80 -0.53 -6.74
CA ALA A 49 -7.92 -1.68 -6.94
C ALA A 49 -8.22 -2.79 -5.92
N GLU A 50 -8.36 -2.42 -4.65
CA GLU A 50 -8.72 -3.35 -3.57
C GLU A 50 -10.08 -4.03 -3.83
N ARG A 51 -11.08 -3.27 -4.30
CA ARG A 51 -12.39 -3.84 -4.69
C ARG A 51 -12.25 -4.83 -5.85
N GLY A 52 -11.46 -4.50 -6.87
CA GLY A 52 -11.20 -5.39 -8.01
C GLY A 52 -10.57 -6.70 -7.57
N ILE A 53 -9.54 -6.65 -6.71
CA ILE A 53 -8.88 -7.84 -6.17
C ILE A 53 -9.88 -8.71 -5.39
N MET A 54 -10.69 -8.11 -4.53
CA MET A 54 -11.70 -8.85 -3.76
C MET A 54 -12.78 -9.50 -4.64
N GLN A 55 -13.06 -8.94 -5.83
CA GLN A 55 -13.99 -9.52 -6.80
C GLN A 55 -13.37 -10.68 -7.59
N SER A 56 -12.05 -10.72 -7.69
CA SER A 56 -11.31 -11.81 -8.33
C SER A 56 -11.12 -13.04 -7.43
N LEU A 57 -11.45 -12.93 -6.13
CA LEU A 57 -11.43 -14.07 -5.22
C LEU A 57 -12.71 -14.90 -5.36
N GLU A 58 -12.55 -16.21 -5.37
CA GLU A 58 -13.68 -17.15 -5.32
C GLU A 58 -14.23 -17.21 -3.89
N LEU A 59 -15.23 -16.37 -3.60
CA LEU A 59 -15.90 -16.33 -2.30
C LEU A 59 -17.12 -17.27 -2.27
N THR A 60 -17.32 -17.96 -1.15
CA THR A 60 -18.57 -18.69 -0.90
C THR A 60 -19.74 -17.73 -0.72
N ASP A 61 -20.96 -18.23 -0.88
CA ASP A 61 -22.15 -17.38 -0.72
C ASP A 61 -22.30 -16.85 0.72
N ALA A 62 -21.91 -17.67 1.71
CA ALA A 62 -21.83 -17.22 3.11
C ALA A 62 -20.82 -16.06 3.29
N GLN A 63 -19.64 -16.15 2.69
CA GLN A 63 -18.64 -15.07 2.74
C GLN A 63 -19.14 -13.80 2.03
N LYS A 64 -19.81 -13.94 0.88
CA LYS A 64 -20.41 -12.80 0.16
C LYS A 64 -21.46 -12.09 1.01
N GLU A 65 -22.26 -12.83 1.76
CA GLU A 65 -23.27 -12.27 2.65
C GLU A 65 -22.64 -11.52 3.83
N GLN A 66 -21.65 -12.12 4.50
CA GLN A 66 -20.87 -11.45 5.55
C GLN A 66 -20.22 -10.16 5.04
N MET A 67 -19.67 -10.18 3.82
CA MET A 67 -19.09 -9.01 3.17
C MET A 67 -20.11 -7.89 2.93
N ARG A 68 -21.34 -8.24 2.54
CA ARG A 68 -22.42 -7.25 2.31
C ARG A 68 -22.84 -6.61 3.63
N SER A 69 -23.14 -7.44 4.64
CA SER A 69 -23.50 -6.97 5.98
C SER A 69 -22.43 -6.03 6.56
N LEU A 70 -21.15 -6.40 6.46
CA LEU A 70 -20.04 -5.55 6.91
C LEU A 70 -19.99 -4.21 6.15
N ARG A 71 -20.22 -4.21 4.84
CA ARG A 71 -20.24 -2.97 4.04
C ARG A 71 -21.41 -2.06 4.38
N GLU A 72 -22.58 -2.63 4.65
CA GLU A 72 -23.78 -1.87 5.00
C GLU A 72 -23.63 -1.19 6.37
N SER A 73 -23.14 -1.93 7.37
CA SER A 73 -22.81 -1.39 8.69
C SER A 73 -21.80 -0.24 8.58
N ASN A 74 -20.70 -0.45 7.84
CA ASN A 74 -19.68 0.57 7.61
C ASN A 74 -20.23 1.81 6.87
N LYS A 75 -21.20 1.63 5.97
CA LYS A 75 -21.82 2.73 5.21
C LYS A 75 -22.73 3.58 6.10
N ALA A 76 -23.45 2.96 7.04
CA ALA A 76 -24.26 3.69 8.01
C ALA A 76 -23.37 4.57 8.90
N GLU A 77 -22.33 4.00 9.49
CA GLU A 77 -21.34 4.71 10.31
C GLU A 77 -20.65 5.86 9.53
N MET A 78 -20.31 5.61 8.25
CA MET A 78 -19.68 6.63 7.41
C MET A 78 -20.60 7.83 7.15
N ARG A 79 -21.91 7.60 6.96
CA ARG A 79 -22.87 8.70 6.69
C ARG A 79 -22.98 9.64 7.87
N GLU A 80 -23.03 9.12 9.08
CA GLU A 80 -23.06 9.89 10.32
C GLU A 80 -21.77 10.74 10.48
N ASN A 81 -20.62 10.11 10.27
CA ASN A 81 -19.31 10.74 10.43
C ASN A 81 -18.95 11.74 9.31
N MET A 82 -19.62 11.69 8.17
CA MET A 82 -19.31 12.56 7.02
C MET A 82 -19.66 14.03 7.27
N ALA A 83 -20.79 14.31 7.91
CA ALA A 83 -21.22 15.69 8.15
C ALA A 83 -20.26 16.40 9.11
N GLN A 84 -20.03 15.80 10.28
CA GLN A 84 -19.10 16.29 11.29
C GLN A 84 -17.68 16.42 10.74
N GLY A 85 -17.23 15.47 9.92
CA GLY A 85 -15.91 15.50 9.31
C GLY A 85 -15.70 16.66 8.34
N ARG A 86 -16.74 17.09 7.61
CA ARG A 86 -16.65 18.22 6.69
C ARG A 86 -16.53 19.55 7.44
N GLU A 87 -17.31 19.72 8.50
CA GLU A 87 -17.26 20.93 9.34
C GLU A 87 -15.91 21.07 10.03
N ALA A 88 -15.40 19.99 10.62
CA ALA A 88 -14.07 19.99 11.25
C ALA A 88 -12.96 20.31 10.23
N MET A 89 -13.02 19.76 9.02
CA MET A 89 -12.06 20.07 7.95
C MET A 89 -12.11 21.55 7.55
N LYS A 90 -13.32 22.10 7.39
CA LYS A 90 -13.51 23.51 7.06
C LYS A 90 -12.93 24.40 8.17
N ALA A 91 -13.27 24.14 9.42
CA ALA A 91 -12.76 24.89 10.57
C ALA A 91 -11.22 24.86 10.66
N ASN A 92 -10.59 23.70 10.42
CA ASN A 92 -9.13 23.59 10.39
C ASN A 92 -8.51 24.40 9.25
N ARG A 93 -9.16 24.43 8.07
CA ARG A 93 -8.71 25.21 6.92
C ARG A 93 -8.79 26.71 7.20
N ASP A 94 -9.90 27.16 7.76
CA ASP A 94 -10.13 28.57 8.11
C ASP A 94 -9.09 29.02 9.16
N LYS A 95 -8.91 28.24 10.24
CA LYS A 95 -7.85 28.52 11.24
C LYS A 95 -6.45 28.58 10.66
N MET A 96 -6.11 27.66 9.76
CA MET A 96 -4.80 27.68 9.10
C MET A 96 -4.64 28.93 8.24
N GLN A 97 -5.69 29.34 7.52
CA GLN A 97 -5.66 30.57 6.73
C GLN A 97 -5.44 31.80 7.62
N ASP A 98 -6.14 31.89 8.76
CA ASP A 98 -5.97 33.00 9.70
C ASP A 98 -4.52 33.09 10.23
N LEU A 99 -3.94 31.95 10.60
CA LEU A 99 -2.54 31.89 11.07
C LEU A 99 -1.52 32.32 9.99
N LEU A 100 -1.82 32.04 8.72
CA LEU A 100 -0.95 32.40 7.60
C LEU A 100 -1.12 33.86 7.16
N LEU A 101 -2.26 34.47 7.43
CA LEU A 101 -2.55 35.87 7.09
C LEU A 101 -2.26 36.84 8.24
N ALA A 102 -1.86 36.34 9.42
CA ALA A 102 -1.49 37.17 10.55
C ALA A 102 -0.21 37.98 10.29
N ASP A 103 -0.11 39.16 10.90
CA ASP A 103 1.04 40.07 10.74
C ASP A 103 2.37 39.43 11.18
N ASN A 104 2.32 38.53 12.16
CA ASN A 104 3.47 37.80 12.68
C ASN A 104 3.21 36.29 12.64
N PHE A 105 4.23 35.51 12.31
CA PHE A 105 4.14 34.06 12.29
C PHE A 105 4.18 33.47 13.70
N ASP A 106 3.06 32.91 14.15
CA ASP A 106 3.00 32.14 15.41
C ASP A 106 3.27 30.65 15.15
N GLU A 107 4.55 30.27 15.26
CA GLU A 107 4.99 28.89 15.08
C GLU A 107 4.30 27.91 16.04
N ASN A 108 4.01 28.34 17.27
CA ASN A 108 3.41 27.48 18.28
C ASN A 108 1.95 27.19 17.95
N ALA A 109 1.19 28.19 17.52
CA ALA A 109 -0.19 28.00 17.07
C ALA A 109 -0.29 27.12 15.82
N VAL A 110 0.64 27.28 14.86
CA VAL A 110 0.72 26.42 13.68
C VAL A 110 1.05 24.97 14.08
N ARG A 111 2.02 24.76 14.97
CA ARG A 111 2.39 23.42 15.45
C ARG A 111 1.23 22.74 16.16
N GLU A 112 0.48 23.46 16.98
CA GLU A 112 -0.69 22.93 17.68
C GLU A 112 -1.81 22.54 16.70
N LEU A 113 -2.15 23.42 15.74
CA LEU A 113 -3.15 23.10 14.73
C LEU A 113 -2.72 21.89 13.86
N ALA A 114 -1.44 21.81 13.50
CA ALA A 114 -0.90 20.67 12.74
C ALA A 114 -0.99 19.36 13.53
N LYS A 115 -0.75 19.39 14.84
CA LYS A 115 -0.90 18.22 15.72
C LYS A 115 -2.34 17.74 15.77
N GLN A 116 -3.30 18.64 15.97
CA GLN A 116 -4.73 18.32 15.99
C GLN A 116 -5.19 17.69 14.66
N MET A 117 -4.77 18.27 13.53
CA MET A 117 -5.05 17.72 12.20
C MET A 117 -4.42 16.34 12.00
N SER A 118 -3.22 16.11 12.52
CA SER A 118 -2.52 14.83 12.45
C SER A 118 -3.26 13.74 13.24
N GLU A 119 -3.69 14.04 14.46
CA GLU A 119 -4.46 13.13 15.32
C GLU A 119 -5.76 12.71 14.63
N GLN A 120 -6.52 13.66 14.08
CA GLN A 120 -7.72 13.35 13.30
C GLN A 120 -7.42 12.43 12.09
N GLN A 121 -6.29 12.64 11.42
CA GLN A 121 -5.87 11.81 10.29
C GLN A 121 -5.41 10.41 10.72
N ILE A 122 -4.82 10.28 11.91
CA ILE A 122 -4.44 8.99 12.49
C ILE A 122 -5.70 8.18 12.78
N GLU A 123 -6.67 8.75 13.48
CA GLU A 123 -7.93 8.06 13.82
C GLU A 123 -8.68 7.58 12.58
N ARG A 124 -8.77 8.44 11.55
CA ARG A 124 -9.34 8.05 10.24
C ARG A 124 -8.59 6.89 9.61
N ARG A 125 -7.26 6.91 9.63
CA ARG A 125 -6.44 5.83 9.06
C ARG A 125 -6.60 4.52 9.83
N VAL A 126 -6.60 4.56 11.16
CA VAL A 126 -6.81 3.39 12.01
C VAL A 126 -8.19 2.79 11.77
N SER A 127 -9.25 3.61 11.74
CA SER A 127 -10.61 3.16 11.42
C SER A 127 -10.68 2.48 10.05
N MET A 128 -10.05 3.07 9.02
CA MET A 128 -9.98 2.46 7.69
C MET A 128 -9.21 1.14 7.68
N MET A 129 -8.09 1.04 8.42
CA MET A 129 -7.33 -0.22 8.50
C MET A 129 -8.11 -1.31 9.24
N LYS A 130 -8.85 -0.96 10.30
CA LYS A 130 -9.73 -1.88 11.01
C LYS A 130 -10.79 -2.46 10.07
N LYS A 131 -11.48 -1.62 9.30
CA LYS A 131 -12.48 -2.06 8.31
C LYS A 131 -11.91 -3.01 7.27
N ARG A 132 -10.69 -2.73 6.78
CA ARG A 132 -9.97 -3.63 5.85
C ARG A 132 -9.60 -4.95 6.52
N HIS A 133 -9.10 -4.90 7.75
CA HIS A 133 -8.77 -6.09 8.52
C HIS A 133 -9.99 -6.99 8.74
N ASP A 134 -11.13 -6.41 9.12
CA ASP A 134 -12.38 -7.14 9.33
C ASP A 134 -12.86 -7.79 8.03
N MET A 135 -12.72 -7.10 6.90
CA MET A 135 -12.97 -7.67 5.57
C MET A 135 -12.06 -8.86 5.27
N LEU A 136 -10.75 -8.71 5.46
CA LEU A 136 -9.80 -9.79 5.18
C LEU A 136 -10.01 -11.00 6.10
N ASN A 137 -10.58 -10.84 7.29
CA ASN A 137 -10.83 -11.95 8.22
C ASN A 137 -12.01 -12.85 7.84
N ILE A 138 -12.83 -12.46 6.88
CA ILE A 138 -13.84 -13.35 6.29
C ILE A 138 -13.18 -14.38 5.33
N LEU A 139 -11.98 -14.08 4.83
CA LEU A 139 -11.26 -14.94 3.89
C LEU A 139 -10.59 -16.12 4.59
N THR A 140 -10.52 -17.26 3.89
CA THR A 140 -9.72 -18.41 4.31
C THR A 140 -8.21 -18.10 4.19
N PRO A 141 -7.32 -18.88 4.83
CA PRO A 141 -5.87 -18.73 4.68
C PRO A 141 -5.41 -18.77 3.21
N GLU A 142 -6.00 -19.65 2.40
CA GLU A 142 -5.68 -19.81 0.97
C GLU A 142 -6.11 -18.58 0.18
N GLN A 143 -7.32 -18.07 0.43
CA GLN A 143 -7.82 -16.83 -0.19
C GLN A 143 -6.98 -15.61 0.24
N LYS A 144 -6.49 -15.55 1.49
CA LYS A 144 -5.57 -14.49 1.94
C LYS A 144 -4.23 -14.56 1.20
N ALA A 145 -3.74 -15.76 0.88
CA ALA A 145 -2.54 -15.93 0.06
C ALA A 145 -2.78 -15.44 -1.38
N GLN A 146 -3.89 -15.86 -2.00
CA GLN A 146 -4.29 -15.38 -3.33
C GLN A 146 -4.45 -13.86 -3.38
N TYR A 147 -5.08 -13.27 -2.36
CA TYR A 147 -5.22 -11.82 -2.23
C TYR A 147 -3.86 -11.10 -2.27
N LYS A 148 -2.85 -11.62 -1.56
CA LYS A 148 -1.50 -11.03 -1.57
C LYS A 148 -0.86 -11.08 -2.97
N THR A 149 -1.01 -12.21 -3.67
CA THR A 149 -0.49 -12.38 -5.04
C THR A 149 -1.16 -11.40 -6.00
N LEU A 150 -2.49 -11.40 -6.07
CA LEU A 150 -3.25 -10.50 -6.94
C LEU A 150 -2.95 -9.02 -6.66
N LYS A 151 -2.75 -8.67 -5.38
CA LYS A 151 -2.36 -7.32 -5.00
C LYS A 151 -0.97 -6.94 -5.53
N ALA A 152 0.00 -7.84 -5.41
CA ALA A 152 1.36 -7.60 -5.93
C ALA A 152 1.36 -7.47 -7.46
N GLU A 153 0.62 -8.34 -8.16
CA GLU A 153 0.46 -8.28 -9.61
C GLU A 153 -0.18 -6.96 -10.06
N LYS A 154 -1.29 -6.55 -9.42
CA LYS A 154 -1.95 -5.27 -9.73
C LYS A 154 -1.07 -4.07 -9.47
N GLN A 155 -0.27 -4.13 -8.40
CA GLN A 155 0.70 -3.08 -8.11
C GLN A 155 1.78 -3.02 -9.20
N ALA A 156 2.35 -4.15 -9.61
CA ALA A 156 3.35 -4.21 -10.68
C ALA A 156 2.80 -3.71 -12.03
N GLU A 157 1.61 -4.16 -12.41
CA GLU A 157 0.92 -3.71 -13.64
C GLU A 157 0.71 -2.20 -13.64
N CYS A 158 0.27 -1.64 -12.51
CA CYS A 158 0.03 -0.21 -12.40
C CYS A 158 1.33 0.61 -12.45
N MET A 159 2.40 0.12 -11.81
CA MET A 159 3.72 0.75 -11.86
C MET A 159 4.29 0.75 -13.28
N ALA A 160 4.16 -0.36 -14.03
CA ALA A 160 4.59 -0.45 -15.42
C ALA A 160 3.86 0.56 -16.31
N LYS A 161 2.52 0.63 -16.21
CA LYS A 161 1.70 1.63 -16.93
C LYS A 161 2.07 3.06 -16.56
N TRP A 162 2.41 3.30 -15.30
CA TRP A 162 2.85 4.62 -14.87
C TRP A 162 4.19 5.00 -15.51
N GLN A 163 5.15 4.08 -15.53
CA GLN A 163 6.46 4.29 -16.16
C GLN A 163 6.33 4.58 -17.66
N GLU A 164 5.55 3.78 -18.39
CA GLU A 164 5.28 3.98 -19.82
C GLU A 164 4.75 5.39 -20.12
N LYS A 165 3.75 5.84 -19.34
CA LYS A 165 3.14 7.17 -19.51
C LYS A 165 4.07 8.34 -19.19
N HIS A 166 5.12 8.14 -18.40
CA HIS A 166 6.06 9.21 -17.99
C HIS A 166 7.43 9.09 -18.68
N SER A 167 7.59 8.11 -19.57
CA SER A 167 8.74 7.99 -20.46
C SER A 167 8.54 8.66 -21.83
N GLU A 168 7.35 9.19 -22.10
CA GLU A 168 7.01 10.05 -23.25
C GLU A 168 7.15 11.54 -22.88
#